data_AF-A0A973XHU9-F1
#
_entry.id   AF-A0A973XHU9-F1
#
_cell.length_a   1.000
_cell.length_b   1.000
_cell.length_c   1.000
_cell.angle_alpha   90.00
_cell.angle_beta   90.00
_cell.angle_gamma   90.00
#
_symmetry.space_group_name_H-M   'P 1'
#
loop_
_entity.id
_entity.type
_entity.pdbx_description
1 polymer ?
#
loop_
_entity_poly.entity_id
_entity_poly.type
_entity_poly.pdbx_seq_one_letter_code
_entity_poly.pdbx_strand_id
1 'polypeptide(L)'
;MRSSLLTAFALALLLALGAAPQAARAQAADDQQACQFDAQTYCQEAIPDHGKVFRCLQRNKARISQACRAAISRGQAPRRNRPGSSY
;
A
#
# COMPACT_ATOMS: atom_id res chain seq x y z
N MET A 1 -47.07 -1.04 15.70
CA MET A 1 -46.00 -0.67 16.66
C MET A 1 -44.86 -1.68 16.69
N ARG A 2 -45.09 -2.99 16.86
CA ARG A 2 -44.03 -4.04 16.82
C ARG A 2 -43.35 -4.18 15.45
N SER A 3 -44.11 -4.05 14.36
CA SER A 3 -43.60 -4.15 12.99
C SER A 3 -42.75 -2.95 12.55
N SER A 4 -42.91 -1.80 13.20
CA SER A 4 -42.14 -0.57 12.93
C SER A 4 -40.73 -0.61 13.53
N LEU A 5 -40.52 -1.46 14.55
CA LEU A 5 -39.21 -1.66 15.17
C LEU A 5 -38.33 -2.59 14.30
N LEU A 6 -38.97 -3.56 13.62
CA LEU A 6 -38.29 -4.50 12.73
C LEU A 6 -37.74 -3.81 11.47
N THR A 7 -38.49 -2.84 10.91
CA THR A 7 -38.05 -2.08 9.74
C THR A 7 -36.91 -1.11 10.08
N ALA A 8 -36.94 -0.48 11.25
CA ALA A 8 -35.85 0.39 11.71
C ALA A 8 -34.54 -0.38 11.95
N PHE A 9 -34.61 -1.60 12.50
CA PHE A 9 -33.45 -2.45 12.69
C PHE A 9 -32.85 -2.95 11.37
N ALA A 10 -33.69 -3.31 10.40
CA ALA A 10 -33.25 -3.76 9.08
C ALA A 10 -32.52 -2.65 8.29
N LEU A 11 -33.00 -1.41 8.39
CA LEU A 11 -32.35 -0.25 7.77
C LEU A 11 -30.97 0.05 8.40
N ALA A 12 -30.83 -0.06 9.73
CA ALA A 12 -29.55 0.15 10.40
C ALA A 12 -28.50 -0.92 10.03
N LEU A 13 -28.93 -2.17 9.83
CA LEU A 13 -28.03 -3.26 9.42
C LEU A 13 -27.49 -3.08 7.99
N LEU A 14 -28.31 -2.51 7.09
CA LEU A 14 -27.92 -2.24 5.70
C LEU A 14 -26.87 -1.12 5.57
N LEU A 15 -26.88 -0.11 6.44
CA LEU A 15 -25.88 0.97 6.41
C LEU A 15 -24.48 0.55 6.90
N ALA A 16 -24.39 -0.50 7.73
CA ALA A 16 -23.10 -0.94 8.28
C ALA A 16 -22.24 -1.73 7.27
N LEU A 17 -22.81 -2.21 6.16
CA LEU A 17 -22.11 -3.08 5.19
C LEU A 17 -21.26 -2.31 4.15
N GLY A 18 -21.31 -0.97 4.13
CA GLY A 18 -20.64 -0.14 3.11
C GLY A 18 -19.28 0.43 3.49
N ALA A 19 -18.84 0.32 4.75
CA ALA A 19 -17.62 0.95 5.24
C ALA A 19 -16.38 0.06 5.02
N ALA A 20 -16.03 -0.25 3.77
CA ALA A 20 -14.71 -0.80 3.47
C ALA A 20 -13.64 0.31 3.65
N PRO A 21 -12.51 0.05 4.32
CA PRO A 21 -11.51 1.07 4.57
C PRO A 21 -10.83 1.44 3.25
N GLN A 22 -11.14 2.63 2.73
CA GLN A 22 -10.54 3.18 1.50
C GLN A 22 -9.08 3.60 1.70
N ALA A 23 -8.64 3.76 2.95
CA ALA A 23 -7.28 4.19 3.30
C ALA A 23 -6.21 3.26 2.71
N ALA A 24 -6.40 1.93 2.79
CA ALA A 24 -5.37 0.95 2.45
C ALA A 24 -4.89 1.01 0.98
N ARG A 25 -5.70 1.52 0.04
CA ARG A 25 -5.31 1.64 -1.37
C ARG A 25 -4.55 2.92 -1.68
N ALA A 26 -4.88 4.02 -0.99
CA ALA A 26 -4.22 5.31 -1.18
C ALA A 26 -2.75 5.24 -0.76
N GLN A 27 -2.45 4.63 0.39
CA GLN A 27 -1.07 4.51 0.87
C GLN A 27 -0.16 3.64 -0.03
N ALA A 28 -0.70 2.63 -0.72
CA ALA A 28 0.12 1.75 -1.55
C ALA A 28 0.58 2.41 -2.87
N ALA A 29 -0.23 3.31 -3.44
CA ALA A 29 0.14 4.06 -4.64
C ALA A 29 1.20 5.13 -4.31
N ASP A 30 1.04 5.80 -3.16
CA ASP A 30 1.97 6.81 -2.65
C ASP A 30 3.37 6.21 -2.40
N ASP A 31 3.43 4.98 -1.87
CA ASP A 31 4.70 4.29 -1.58
C ASP A 31 5.57 4.00 -2.82
N GLN A 32 4.96 3.66 -3.96
CA GLN A 32 5.72 3.42 -5.20
C GLN A 32 6.21 4.72 -5.83
N GLN A 33 5.38 5.76 -5.82
CA GLN A 33 5.74 7.08 -6.32
C GLN A 33 6.88 7.69 -5.49
N ALA A 34 6.90 7.45 -4.18
CA ALA A 34 7.94 7.92 -3.28
C ALA A 34 9.35 7.48 -3.68
N CYS A 35 9.50 6.29 -4.28
CA CYS A 35 10.80 5.73 -4.67
C CYS A 35 11.15 5.94 -6.14
N GLN A 36 10.25 6.47 -6.96
CA GLN A 36 10.45 6.53 -8.42
C GLN A 36 11.63 7.43 -8.81
N PHE A 37 11.74 8.61 -8.19
CA PHE A 37 12.84 9.54 -8.46
C PHE A 37 14.19 9.02 -7.94
N ASP A 38 14.20 8.43 -6.75
CA ASP A 38 15.38 7.81 -6.16
C ASP A 38 15.87 6.62 -6.98
N ALA A 39 14.96 5.78 -7.49
CA ALA A 39 15.30 4.65 -8.34
C ALA A 39 15.93 5.10 -9.67
N GLN A 40 15.40 6.16 -10.27
CA GLN A 40 16.00 6.73 -11.49
C GLN A 40 17.36 7.39 -11.19
N THR A 41 17.54 8.00 -10.03
CA THR A 41 18.81 8.69 -9.72
C THR A 41 19.92 7.70 -9.36
N TYR A 42 19.62 6.67 -8.55
CA TYR A 42 20.63 5.80 -7.94
C TYR A 42 20.65 4.37 -8.48
N CYS A 43 19.59 3.94 -9.19
CA CYS A 43 19.36 2.54 -9.53
C CYS A 43 18.94 2.32 -10.99
N GLN A 44 19.32 3.22 -11.91
CA GLN A 44 18.97 3.15 -13.33
C GLN A 44 19.31 1.79 -13.97
N GLU A 45 20.49 1.24 -13.67
CA GLU A 45 20.95 -0.06 -14.19
C GLU A 45 20.09 -1.25 -13.72
N ALA A 46 19.33 -1.07 -12.64
CA ALA A 46 18.45 -2.11 -12.11
C ALA A 46 17.05 -2.07 -12.75
N ILE A 47 16.67 -0.99 -13.42
CA ILE A 47 15.39 -0.85 -14.13
C ILE A 47 15.41 -1.73 -15.38
N PRO A 48 14.32 -2.43 -15.74
CA PRO A 48 12.99 -2.41 -15.14
C PRO A 48 12.73 -3.51 -14.08
N ASP A 49 13.75 -4.24 -13.64
CA ASP A 49 13.59 -5.33 -12.68
C ASP A 49 13.30 -4.78 -11.26
N HIS A 50 12.04 -4.85 -10.86
CA HIS A 50 11.57 -4.37 -9.56
C HIS A 50 12.35 -4.94 -8.36
N GLY A 51 12.83 -6.18 -8.46
CA GLY A 51 13.54 -6.86 -7.39
C GLY A 51 14.98 -6.37 -7.28
N LYS A 52 15.64 -6.16 -8.42
CA LYS A 52 16.95 -5.50 -8.48
C LYS A 52 16.86 -4.06 -8.00
N VAL A 53 15.82 -3.32 -8.40
CA VAL A 53 15.59 -1.93 -7.95
C VAL A 53 15.42 -1.89 -6.43
N PHE A 54 14.58 -2.76 -5.86
CA PHE A 54 14.40 -2.81 -4.40
C PHE A 54 15.70 -3.11 -3.65
N ARG A 55 16.50 -4.08 -4.13
CA ARG A 55 17.82 -4.37 -3.54
C ARG A 55 18.79 -3.20 -3.69
N CYS A 56 18.76 -2.50 -4.81
CA CYS A 56 19.58 -1.32 -5.03
C CYS A 56 19.20 -0.16 -4.08
N LEU A 57 17.90 0.12 -3.93
CA LEU A 57 17.40 1.12 -2.98
C LEU A 57 17.77 0.75 -1.54
N GLN A 58 17.72 -0.54 -1.18
CA GLN A 58 18.17 -0.99 0.14
C GLN A 58 19.65 -0.69 0.40
N ARG A 59 20.52 -0.92 -0.59
CA ARG A 59 21.96 -0.58 -0.46
C ARG A 59 22.20 0.92 -0.38
N ASN A 60 21.35 1.72 -1.03
CA ASN A 60 21.43 3.18 -1.06
C ASN A 60 20.55 3.86 0.01
N LYS A 61 20.14 3.15 1.08
CA LYS A 61 19.25 3.70 2.13
C LYS A 61 19.68 5.06 2.67
N ALA A 62 20.98 5.32 2.80
CA ALA A 62 21.50 6.61 3.30
C ALA A 62 21.39 7.76 2.28
N ARG A 63 21.23 7.46 0.99
CA ARG A 63 21.26 8.42 -0.14
C ARG A 63 19.88 8.74 -0.71
N ILE A 64 18.90 7.88 -0.47
CA ILE A 64 17.52 8.06 -0.95
C ILE A 64 16.70 8.96 0.00
N SER A 65 15.60 9.48 -0.52
CA SER A 65 14.66 10.30 0.24
C SER A 65 14.13 9.60 1.50
N GLN A 66 13.73 10.38 2.50
CA GLN A 66 13.08 9.83 3.70
C GLN A 66 11.78 9.09 3.36
N ALA A 67 11.02 9.61 2.39
CA ALA A 67 9.80 8.98 1.91
C ALA A 67 10.07 7.58 1.34
N CYS A 68 11.05 7.44 0.44
CA CYS A 68 11.41 6.15 -0.11
C CYS A 68 11.96 5.18 0.95
N ARG A 69 12.80 5.67 1.89
CA ARG A 69 13.24 4.89 3.05
C ARG A 69 12.09 4.30 3.85
N ALA A 70 11.07 5.11 4.11
CA ALA A 70 9.89 4.67 4.86
C ALA A 70 9.08 3.64 4.06
N ALA A 71 8.89 3.86 2.75
CA ALA A 71 8.17 2.95 1.85
C ALA A 71 8.85 1.58 1.75
N ILE A 72 10.18 1.53 1.53
CA ILE A 72 10.90 0.25 1.45
C ILE A 72 10.94 -0.49 2.78
N SER A 73 10.82 0.22 3.92
CA SER A 73 10.74 -0.40 5.25
C SER A 73 9.35 -1.00 5.50
N ARG A 74 8.27 -0.34 5.05
CA ARG A 74 6.91 -0.92 5.07
C ARG A 74 6.78 -2.14 4.15
N GLY A 75 7.50 -2.14 3.02
CA GLY A 75 7.57 -3.28 2.11
C GLY A 75 8.23 -4.54 2.70
N GLN A 76 8.98 -4.42 3.81
CA GLN A 76 9.62 -5.53 4.53
C GLN A 76 8.69 -6.23 5.52
N ALA A 77 7.51 -5.67 5.81
CA ALA A 77 6.54 -6.34 6.65
C ALA A 77 6.15 -7.68 6.01
N PRO A 78 6.09 -8.79 6.78
CA PRO A 78 5.65 -10.07 6.26
C PRO A 78 4.29 -9.87 5.59
N ARG A 79 4.23 -10.09 4.27
CA ARG A 79 2.99 -10.00 3.50
C ARG A 79 2.07 -11.15 3.91
N ARG A 80 1.41 -11.04 5.08
CA ARG A 80 0.29 -11.90 5.44
C ARG A 80 -0.85 -11.57 4.48
N ASN A 81 -0.98 -12.39 3.45
CA ASN A 81 -2.13 -12.46 2.54
C ASN A 81 -2.37 -11.21 1.65
N ARG A 82 -1.48 -10.96 0.68
CA ARG A 82 -1.79 -10.09 -0.47
C ARG A 82 -1.78 -10.93 -1.76
N PRO A 83 -2.94 -11.25 -2.36
CA PRO A 83 -2.97 -11.78 -3.72
C PRO A 83 -2.52 -10.65 -4.65
N GLY A 84 -1.41 -10.86 -5.36
CA GLY A 84 -0.88 -9.87 -6.30
C GLY A 84 0.51 -9.33 -5.99
N SER A 85 1.45 -10.19 -5.63
CA SER A 85 2.86 -9.96 -5.98
C SER A 85 3.27 -10.98 -7.03
N SER A 86 2.74 -10.82 -8.25
CA SER A 86 3.39 -11.38 -9.42
C SER A 86 4.64 -10.54 -9.67
N TYR A 87 5.79 -11.19 -9.47
CA TYR A 87 7.01 -10.86 -10.18
C TYR A 87 6.94 -11.49 -11.57
#